data_AF-A0AAX0X1F6-F1
#
_entry.id   AF-A0AAX0X1F6-F1
#
_cell.length_a   1.000
_cell.length_b   1.000
_cell.length_c   1.000
_cell.angle_alpha   90.00
_cell.angle_beta   90.00
_cell.angle_gamma   90.00
#
_symmetry.space_group_name_H-M   'P 1'
#
loop_
_entity.id
_entity.type
_entity.pdbx_description
1 polymer ?
#
loop_
_entity_poly.entity_id
_entity_poly.type
_entity_poly.pdbx_seq_one_letter_code
_entity_poly.pdbx_strand_id
1 'polypeptide(L)' 'MNQNIFQGKWMEIKGQMKQFWGKLTDDDLKQIEGNQQEIFGKLRKHYGYTEEQAKKAVHDFQKKMHH' A
#
# COMPACT_ATOMS: atom_id res chain seq x y z
N MET A 1 3.34 -8.80 -14.40
CA MET A 1 2.00 -8.43 -14.91
C MET A 1 1.01 -9.03 -13.93
N ASN A 2 0.24 -8.32 -13.08
CA ASN A 2 -0.38 -7.00 -13.14
C ASN A 2 -0.05 -6.16 -11.90
N GLN A 3 0.37 -4.90 -12.07
CA GLN A 3 0.71 -4.00 -10.95
C GLN A 3 -0.39 -3.01 -10.57
N ASN A 4 -1.57 -3.11 -11.19
CA ASN A 4 -2.65 -2.14 -11.08
C ASN A 4 -3.83 -2.64 -10.23
N ILE A 5 -3.54 -3.39 -9.16
CA ILE A 5 -4.60 -4.02 -8.33
C ILE A 5 -5.58 -2.98 -7.75
N PHE A 6 -5.14 -1.73 -7.61
CA PHE A 6 -5.90 -0.71 -6.91
C PHE A 6 -6.37 0.47 -7.78
N GLN A 7 -6.05 0.54 -9.08
CA GLN A 7 -6.31 1.76 -9.88
C GLN A 7 -7.79 2.19 -9.90
N GLY A 8 -8.74 1.25 -10.05
CA GLY A 8 -10.17 1.59 -10.15
C GLY A 8 -10.82 2.04 -8.83
N LYS A 9 -10.26 1.65 -7.68
CA LYS A 9 -10.77 1.99 -6.33
C LYS A 9 -9.75 2.78 -5.49
N TRP A 10 -8.73 3.35 -6.14
CA TRP A 10 -7.56 3.90 -5.46
C TRP A 10 -7.92 4.97 -4.43
N MET A 11 -8.91 5.82 -4.72
CA MET A 11 -9.34 6.86 -3.78
C MET A 11 -9.89 6.28 -2.47
N GLU A 12 -10.68 5.20 -2.53
CA GLU A 12 -11.22 4.54 -1.34
C GLU A 12 -10.11 3.81 -0.58
N ILE A 13 -9.29 3.05 -1.32
CA ILE A 13 -8.14 2.32 -0.79
C ILE A 13 -7.13 3.25 -0.11
N LYS A 14 -6.84 4.41 -0.68
CA LYS A 14 -5.93 5.41 -0.09
C LYS A 14 -6.36 5.79 1.32
N GLY A 15 -7.66 6.01 1.55
CA GLY A 15 -8.19 6.30 2.89
C GLY A 15 -7.91 5.16 3.86
N GLN A 16 -8.22 3.93 3.46
CA GLN A 16 -7.99 2.74 4.29
C GLN A 16 -6.51 2.43 4.49
N MET A 17 -5.66 2.65 3.49
CA MET A 17 -4.21 2.51 3.59
C MET A 17 -3.63 3.51 4.59
N LYS A 18 -4.11 4.76 4.60
CA LYS A 18 -3.71 5.75 5.61
C LYS A 18 -4.08 5.32 7.02
N GLN A 19 -5.26 4.72 7.20
CA GLN A 19 -5.68 4.20 8.49
C GLN A 19 -4.91 2.94 8.91
N PHE A 20 -4.62 2.04 7.97
CA PHE A 20 -3.90 0.80 8.22
C PHE A 20 -2.40 1.04 8.49
N TRP A 21 -1.79 1.90 7.68
CA TRP A 21 -0.40 2.32 7.81
C TRP A 21 -0.34 3.79 8.22
N GLY A 22 -0.56 4.06 9.51
CA GLY A 22 -0.53 5.42 10.04
C GLY A 22 0.78 6.20 9.88
N LYS A 23 1.89 5.55 9.48
CA LYS A 23 3.14 6.25 9.12
C LYS A 23 3.18 6.72 7.66
N LEU A 24 2.33 6.18 6.79
CA LEU A 24 2.23 6.65 5.40
C LEU A 24 1.48 7.97 5.37
N THR A 25 2.08 8.97 4.74
CA THR A 25 1.46 10.29 4.61
C THR A 25 0.53 10.36 3.40
N ASP A 26 -0.27 11.42 3.31
CA ASP A 26 -1.11 11.64 2.13
C ASP A 26 -0.28 11.79 0.84
N ASP A 27 0.95 12.31 0.96
CA ASP A 27 1.89 12.46 -0.14
C ASP A 27 2.45 11.10 -0.61
N ASP A 28 2.83 10.23 0.33
CA ASP A 28 3.25 8.87 0.00
C ASP A 28 2.14 8.11 -0.74
N LEU A 29 0.91 8.25 -0.25
CA LEU A 29 -0.27 7.66 -0.87
C LEU A 29 -0.71 8.37 -2.15
N LYS A 30 -0.22 9.58 -2.45
CA LYS A 30 -0.37 10.15 -3.78
C LYS A 30 0.63 9.52 -4.73
N GLN A 31 1.90 9.45 -4.34
CA GLN A 31 2.98 8.89 -5.17
C GLN A 31 2.78 7.41 -5.50
N ILE A 32 2.14 6.66 -4.62
CA ILE A 32 1.86 5.25 -4.89
C ILE A 32 0.94 5.05 -6.10
N GLU A 33 -0.05 5.92 -6.33
CA GLU A 33 -1.02 5.82 -7.46
C GLU A 33 -1.61 4.41 -7.71
N GLY A 34 -1.77 3.60 -6.66
CA GLY A 34 -2.25 2.21 -6.77
C GLY A 34 -1.23 1.20 -7.29
N ASN A 35 0.03 1.60 -7.46
CA ASN A 35 1.14 0.73 -7.86
C ASN A 35 1.73 -0.02 -6.66
N GLN A 36 1.64 -1.34 -6.70
CA GLN A 36 2.15 -2.21 -5.64
C GLN A 36 3.66 -2.07 -5.37
N GLN A 37 4.48 -1.79 -6.38
CA GLN A 37 5.93 -1.60 -6.19
C GLN A 37 6.24 -0.34 -5.40
N GLU A 38 5.50 0.75 -5.66
CA GLU A 38 5.64 1.98 -4.89
C GLU A 38 5.24 1.75 -3.43
N ILE A 39 4.18 0.98 -3.18
CA ILE A 39 3.79 0.60 -1.80
C ILE A 39 4.96 -0.09 -1.08
N PHE A 40 5.60 -1.05 -1.73
CA PHE A 40 6.77 -1.71 -1.15
C PHE A 40 7.90 -0.72 -0.87
N GLY A 41 8.22 0.15 -1.82
CA GLY A 41 9.23 1.19 -1.63
C GLY A 41 8.93 2.08 -0.43
N LYS A 42 7.68 2.51 -0.26
CA LYS A 42 7.24 3.32 0.88
C LYS A 42 7.27 2.56 2.20
N LEU A 43 6.80 1.32 2.23
CA LEU A 43 6.84 0.48 3.43
C LEU A 43 8.27 0.22 3.90
N ARG A 44 9.20 -0.05 2.97
CA ARG A 44 10.63 -0.20 3.29
C ARG A 44 11.22 1.10 3.85
N LYS A 45 10.90 2.25 3.25
CA LYS A 45 11.41 3.57 3.69
C LYS A 45 10.86 4.02 5.05
N HIS A 46 9.55 3.90 5.28
CA HIS A 46 8.88 4.41 6.48
C HIS A 46 8.89 3.45 7.66
N TYR A 47 8.85 2.14 7.38
CA TYR A 47 8.77 1.10 8.41
C TYR A 47 10.06 0.27 8.53
N GLY A 48 11.02 0.43 7.63
CA GLY A 48 12.24 -0.39 7.63
C GLY A 48 12.00 -1.85 7.25
N TYR A 49 10.88 -2.15 6.59
CA TYR A 49 10.51 -3.52 6.25
C TYR A 49 11.49 -4.15 5.25
N THR A 50 11.68 -5.46 5.37
CA THR A 50 12.30 -6.27 4.33
C THR A 50 11.32 -6.48 3.17
N GLU A 51 11.80 -6.99 2.04
CA GLU A 51 10.93 -7.28 0.90
C GLU A 51 9.78 -8.22 1.27
N GLU A 52 10.07 -9.28 2.04
CA GLU A 52 9.05 -10.23 2.50
C GLU A 52 8.05 -9.59 3.46
N GLN A 53 8.51 -8.76 4.40
CA GLN A 53 7.62 -8.04 5.32
C GLN A 53 6.71 -7.07 4.57
N ALA A 54 7.25 -6.36 3.59
CA ALA A 54 6.48 -5.45 2.76
C ALA A 54 5.44 -6.21 1.93
N LYS A 55 5.82 -7.34 1.30
CA LYS A 55 4.91 -8.28 0.61
C LYS A 55 3.80 -8.76 1.52
N LYS A 56 4.14 -9.21 2.72
CA LYS A 56 3.19 -9.70 3.73
C LYS A 56 2.23 -8.59 4.16
N ALA A 57 2.73 -7.38 4.40
CA ALA A 57 1.90 -6.24 4.80
C ALA A 57 0.89 -5.88 3.69
N VAL A 58 1.32 -5.83 2.44
CA VAL A 58 0.40 -5.57 1.31
C VAL A 58 -0.64 -6.68 1.17
N HIS A 59 -0.23 -7.94 1.31
CA HIS A 59 -1.15 -9.06 1.26
C HIS A 59 -2.17 -9.04 2.42
N ASP A 60 -1.75 -8.67 3.63
CA ASP A 60 -2.63 -8.52 4.79
C ASP A 60 -3.67 -7.41 4.56
N PHE A 61 -3.22 -6.28 4.01
CA PHE A 61 -4.11 -5.20 3.60
C PHE A 61 -5.10 -5.65 2.52
N GLN A 62 -4.65 -6.34 1.46
CA GLN A 62 -5.52 -6.88 0.42
C GLN A 62 -6.57 -7.83 0.99
N LYS A 63 -6.18 -8.70 1.91
CA LYS A 63 -7.11 -9.62 2.58
C LYS A 63 -8.16 -8.88 3.39
N LYS A 64 -7.77 -7.80 4.07
CA LYS A 64 -8.69 -6.93 4.83
C LYS A 64 -9.67 -6.17 3.95
N MET A 65 -9.29 -5.88 2.71
CA MET A 65 -10.13 -5.19 1.71
C MET A 65 -11.11 -6.12 0.97
N HIS A 66 -10.87 -7.43 0.98
CA HIS A 66 -11.69 -8.42 0.28
C HIS A 66 -12.72 -9.11 1.20
N HIS A 67 -12.88 -8.64 2.44
CA HIS A 67 -13.84 -9.14 3.42
C HIS A 67 -14.89 -8.05 3.67
#